data_AF-A0A2V5RFM6-F1
#
_entry.id   AF-A0A2V5RFM6-F1
#
_cell.length_a   1.000
_cell.length_b   1.000
_cell.length_c   1.000
_cell.angle_alpha   90.00
_cell.angle_beta   90.00
_cell.angle_gamma   90.00
#
_symmetry.space_group_name_H-M   'P 1'
#
loop_
_entity.id
_entity.type
_entity.pdbx_description
1 polymer ?
#
loop_
_entity_poly.entity_id
_entity_poly.type
_entity_poly.pdbx_seq_one_letter_code
_entity_poly.pdbx_strand_id
1 'polypeptide(L)' 'MDYEHTDFPSALRKLAARVGITVVEKRGAADEDRQHERRRTLLKLHGEAAEWFHGNLIKREVGEPARQYLKRRGITA' A
#
# COMPACT_ATOMS: atom_id res chain seq x y z
N MET A 1 41.08 -2.77 -1.10
CA MET A 1 41.24 -1.31 -0.85
C MET A 1 40.02 -0.87 -0.05
N ASP A 2 40.04 -1.28 1.22
CA ASP A 2 39.04 -0.97 2.24
C ASP A 2 39.41 0.40 2.83
N TYR A 3 38.96 1.48 2.20
CA TYR A 3 39.57 2.79 2.47
C TYR A 3 39.16 3.40 3.81
N GLU A 4 38.08 2.95 4.47
CA GLU A 4 37.65 3.48 5.78
C GLU A 4 36.92 2.49 6.72
N HIS A 5 36.77 1.20 6.37
CA HIS A 5 35.98 0.20 7.13
C HIS A 5 34.61 0.72 7.65
N THR A 6 33.94 1.57 6.89
CA THR A 6 32.69 2.20 7.30
C THR A 6 31.52 1.56 6.54
N ASP A 7 30.36 1.45 7.19
CA ASP A 7 29.17 0.93 6.53
C ASP A 7 28.71 1.85 5.39
N PHE A 8 27.98 1.28 4.44
CA PHE A 8 27.53 1.99 3.25
C PHE A 8 26.79 3.31 3.55
N PRO A 9 25.86 3.37 4.53
CA PRO A 9 25.21 4.64 4.91
C PRO A 9 26.20 5.70 5.40
N SER A 10 27.21 5.32 6.18
CA SER A 10 28.20 6.27 6.72
C SER A 10 29.17 6.75 5.64
N ALA A 11 29.58 5.89 4.71
CA ALA A 11 30.35 6.30 3.53
C ALA A 11 29.56 7.30 2.66
N LEU A 12 28.27 7.03 2.43
CA LEU A 12 27.38 7.87 1.63
C LEU A 12 27.19 9.26 2.27
N ARG A 13 26.98 9.33 3.59
CA ARG A 13 26.88 10.61 4.33
C ARG A 13 28.16 11.44 4.21
N LYS A 14 29.34 10.81 4.36
CA LYS A 14 30.64 11.49 4.22
C LYS A 14 30.85 12.05 2.82
N LEU A 15 30.54 11.28 1.78
CA LEU A 15 30.65 11.74 0.39
C LEU A 15 29.69 12.92 0.13
N ALA A 16 28.44 12.80 0.55
CA ALA A 16 27.43 13.82 0.33
C ALA A 16 27.76 15.14 1.04
N ALA A 17 28.26 15.08 2.29
CA ALA A 17 28.77 16.25 3.00
C ALA A 17 29.94 16.94 2.27
N ARG A 18 30.85 16.16 1.66
CA ARG A 18 31.99 16.69 0.90
C ARG A 18 31.57 17.44 -0.37
N VAL A 19 30.49 17.02 -1.03
CA VAL A 19 30.00 17.62 -2.27
C VAL A 19 28.81 18.58 -2.07
N GLY A 20 28.44 18.84 -0.81
CA GLY A 20 27.35 19.76 -0.46
C GLY A 20 25.94 19.25 -0.82
N ILE A 21 25.75 17.94 -0.94
CA ILE A 21 24.46 17.31 -1.22
C ILE A 21 23.82 16.86 0.09
N THR A 22 22.57 17.26 0.34
CA THR A 22 21.79 16.75 1.48
C THR A 22 21.27 15.36 1.18
N VAL A 23 21.69 14.35 1.95
CA VAL A 23 21.08 13.01 1.90
C VAL A 23 19.75 13.06 2.65
N VAL A 24 18.65 12.90 1.94
CA VAL A 24 17.34 12.71 2.56
C VAL A 24 17.23 11.26 2.99
N GLU A 25 17.53 10.98 4.26
CA GLU A 25 17.20 9.68 4.84
C GLU A 25 15.67 9.55 4.88
N LYS A 26 15.14 8.43 4.39
CA LYS A 26 13.73 8.08 4.63
C LYS A 26 13.55 8.12 6.14
N ARG A 27 12.63 8.97 6.61
CA ARG A 27 12.29 9.09 8.03
C ARG A 27 12.10 7.67 8.60
N GLY A 28 12.74 7.42 9.75
CA GLY A 28 12.96 6.06 10.27
C GLY A 28 11.70 5.27 10.63
N ALA A 29 11.87 4.18 11.36
CA ALA A 29 10.84 3.17 11.67
C ALA A 29 9.43 3.74 12.00
N ALA A 30 9.33 4.88 12.70
CA ALA A 30 8.06 5.52 13.02
C ALA A 30 7.24 6.02 11.81
N ASP A 31 7.86 6.36 10.67
CA ASP A 31 7.16 6.71 9.43
C ASP A 31 6.74 5.46 8.65
N GLU A 32 7.55 4.41 8.70
CA GLU A 32 7.21 3.09 8.15
C GLU A 32 6.03 2.48 8.93
N ASP A 33 6.07 2.50 10.26
CA ASP A 33 4.99 2.04 11.14
C ASP A 33 3.67 2.77 10.85
N ARG A 34 3.73 4.11 10.68
CA ARG A 34 2.55 4.90 10.29
C ARG A 34 2.04 4.53 8.91
N GLN A 35 2.93 4.27 7.95
CA GLN A 35 2.53 3.82 6.61
C GLN A 35 1.89 2.42 6.65
N HIS A 36 2.45 1.52 7.45
CA HIS A 36 1.92 0.17 7.68
C HIS A 36 0.54 0.21 8.33
N GLU A 37 0.36 1.00 9.38
CA GLU A 37 -0.94 1.17 10.05
C GLU A 37 -2.00 1.78 9.13
N ARG A 38 -1.62 2.79 8.34
CA ARG A 38 -2.52 3.38 7.35
C ARG A 38 -2.94 2.35 6.30
N ARG A 39 -1.99 1.54 5.79
CA ARG A 39 -2.29 0.47 4.83
C ARG A 39 -3.21 -0.59 5.44
N ARG A 40 -2.95 -1.00 6.69
CA ARG A 40 -3.77 -1.98 7.42
C ARG A 40 -5.21 -1.49 7.55
N THR A 41 -5.38 -0.22 7.93
CA THR A 41 -6.69 0.41 8.08
C THR A 41 -7.47 0.43 6.78
N LEU A 42 -6.82 0.85 5.68
CA LEU A 42 -7.45 0.88 4.36
C LEU A 42 -7.82 -0.52 3.86
N LEU A 43 -6.97 -1.52 4.06
CA LEU A 43 -7.27 -2.90 3.66
C LEU A 43 -8.46 -3.47 4.44
N LYS A 44 -8.56 -3.17 5.74
CA LYS A 44 -9.72 -3.57 6.55
C LYS A 44 -11.01 -2.93 6.02
N LEU A 45 -11.00 -1.63 5.77
CA LEU A 45 -12.14 -0.90 5.21
C LEU A 45 -12.58 -1.47 3.85
N HIS A 46 -11.61 -1.79 2.98
CA HIS A 46 -11.92 -2.40 1.69
C HIS A 46 -12.52 -3.80 1.83
N GLY A 47 -12.08 -4.59 2.81
CA GLY A 47 -12.68 -5.88 3.14
C GLY A 47 -14.15 -5.75 3.53
N GLU A 48 -14.44 -4.87 4.49
CA GLU A 48 -15.81 -4.58 4.95
C GLU A 48 -16.70 -4.07 3.81
N ALA A 49 -16.17 -3.17 2.97
CA ALA A 49 -16.89 -2.66 1.80
C ALA A 49 -17.18 -3.78 0.78
N ALA A 50 -16.21 -4.67 0.52
CA ALA A 50 -16.39 -5.79 -0.41
C ALA A 50 -17.51 -6.73 0.05
N GLU A 51 -17.53 -7.08 1.34
CA GLU A 51 -18.61 -7.89 1.92
C GLU A 51 -19.98 -7.22 1.79
N TRP A 52 -20.04 -5.91 2.05
CA TRP A 52 -21.27 -5.14 1.91
C TRP A 52 -21.79 -5.10 0.47
N PHE A 53 -20.91 -4.81 -0.50
CA PHE A 53 -21.26 -4.81 -1.92
C PHE A 53 -21.68 -6.19 -2.41
N HIS A 54 -21.00 -7.24 -1.97
CA HIS A 54 -21.37 -8.61 -2.26
C HIS A 54 -22.77 -8.93 -1.71
N GLY A 55 -23.05 -8.56 -0.46
CA GLY A 55 -24.38 -8.72 0.14
C GLY A 55 -25.47 -7.99 -0.65
N ASN A 56 -25.20 -6.77 -1.13
CA ASN A 56 -26.13 -6.04 -1.99
C ASN A 56 -26.35 -6.75 -3.34
N LEU A 57 -25.28 -7.24 -3.96
CA LEU A 57 -25.34 -7.90 -5.26
C LEU A 57 -26.11 -9.22 -5.19
N ILE A 58 -25.91 -10.03 -4.15
CA ILE A 58 -26.47 -11.38 -4.05
C ILE A 58 -27.84 -11.39 -3.39
N LYS A 59 -27.99 -10.68 -2.26
CA LYS A 59 -29.14 -10.86 -1.37
C LYS A 59 -30.26 -9.84 -1.59
N ARG A 60 -29.97 -8.68 -2.18
CA ARG A 60 -30.94 -7.60 -2.31
C ARG A 60 -31.52 -7.52 -3.71
N GLU A 61 -32.76 -7.01 -3.79
CA GLU A 61 -33.46 -6.79 -5.06
C GLU A 61 -32.78 -5.75 -5.94
N VAL A 62 -32.17 -4.72 -5.34
CA VAL A 62 -31.39 -3.70 -6.06
C VAL A 62 -30.22 -4.29 -6.86
N GLY A 63 -29.76 -5.50 -6.51
CA GLY A 63 -28.71 -6.22 -7.23
C GLY A 63 -29.18 -6.92 -8.52
N GLU A 64 -30.49 -7.05 -8.76
CA GLU A 64 -31.04 -7.79 -9.89
C GLU A 64 -30.53 -7.29 -11.26
N PRO A 65 -30.53 -5.98 -11.57
CA PRO A 65 -29.99 -5.49 -12.83
C PRO A 65 -28.50 -5.84 -13.03
N ALA A 66 -27.72 -5.83 -11.94
CA ALA A 66 -26.31 -6.16 -11.99
C ALA A 66 -26.09 -7.67 -12.20
N ARG A 67 -26.87 -8.55 -11.56
CA ARG A 67 -26.81 -10.00 -11.80
C ARG A 67 -27.19 -10.35 -13.24
N GLN A 68 -28.22 -9.72 -13.80
CA GLN A 68 -28.59 -9.90 -15.21
C GLN A 68 -27.47 -9.47 -16.15
N TYR A 69 -26.80 -8.35 -15.87
CA TYR A 69 -25.65 -7.90 -16.63
C TYR A 69 -24.48 -8.89 -16.58
N LEU A 70 -24.16 -9.42 -15.39
CA LEU A 70 -23.10 -10.42 -15.23
C LEU A 70 -23.43 -11.71 -15.98
N LYS A 71 -24.68 -12.20 -15.87
CA LYS A 71 -25.17 -13.36 -16.62
C LYS A 71 -25.02 -13.19 -18.13
N ARG A 72 -25.37 -12.01 -18.66
CA ARG A 72 -25.18 -11.67 -20.09
C ARG A 72 -23.72 -11.70 -20.53
N ARG A 73 -22.77 -11.47 -19.61
CA ARG A 73 -21.33 -11.58 -19.88
C ARG A 73 -20.77 -12.98 -19.62
N GLY A 74 -21.62 -13.96 -19.30
CA GLY A 74 -21.18 -15.33 -18.97
C GLY A 74 -20.50 -15.43 -17.60
N ILE A 75 -20.69 -14.44 -16.72
CA ILE A 75 -20.11 -14.41 -15.38
C ILE A 75 -21.19 -14.86 -14.39
N THR A 76 -20.90 -15.92 -13.63
CA THR A 76 -21.77 -16.38 -12.54
C THR A 76 -21.53 -15.52 -11.31
N ALA A 77 -22.60 -14.91 -10.83
CA ALA A 77 -22.64 -14.08 -9.63
C ALA A 77 -23.55 -14.74 -8.61
#